data_AF-A0A952V421-F1
#
_entry.id   AF-A0A952V421-F1
#
_cell.length_a   1.000
_cell.length_b   1.000
_cell.length_c   1.000
_cell.angle_alpha   90.00
_cell.angle_beta   90.00
_cell.angle_gamma   90.00
#
_symmetry.space_group_name_H-M   'P 1'
#
loop_
_entity.id
_entity.type
_entity.pdbx_description
1 polymer ?
#
loop_
_entity_poly.entity_id
_entity_poly.type
_entity_poly.pdbx_seq_one_letter_code
_entity_poly.pdbx_strand_id
1 'polypeptide(L)'
;MAIEARDRRARIGFGTANVLVSLAVAGGVFRLLPTRWWVVDGGAVIVSALLLASGVTLLRKMPIAETLTRVAAAIVLVLGLALVTAIFGTAGWLSGVYGQIGVGGAIVFGLVGALVLPYVVVLPAVELAWLGPRAAKPPAPEPEPEPPEPPAEEAEPEASSKKKRKKK
;
A
#
# COMPACT_ATOMS: atom_id res chain seq x y z
N MET A 1 -9.70 -12.81 -6.82
CA MET A 1 -8.94 -13.70 -5.91
C MET A 1 -7.67 -14.20 -6.60
N ALA A 2 -6.71 -13.30 -6.87
CA ALA A 2 -5.48 -13.64 -7.60
C ALA A 2 -4.35 -14.23 -6.72
N ILE A 3 -4.37 -13.93 -5.41
CA ILE A 3 -3.34 -14.45 -4.48
C ILE A 3 -3.52 -15.94 -4.17
N GLU A 4 -4.75 -16.47 -4.19
CA GLU A 4 -4.99 -17.90 -3.89
C GLU A 4 -4.42 -18.83 -4.96
N ALA A 5 -4.35 -18.37 -6.22
CA ALA A 5 -3.71 -19.10 -7.32
C ALA A 5 -2.18 -18.93 -7.36
N ARG A 6 -1.60 -18.00 -6.58
CA ARG A 6 -0.16 -17.78 -6.50
C ARG A 6 0.52 -18.70 -5.49
N ASP A 7 1.81 -18.94 -5.71
CA ASP A 7 2.64 -19.86 -4.95
C ASP A 7 2.49 -19.67 -3.42
N ARG A 8 1.95 -20.71 -2.76
CA ARG A 8 1.72 -20.76 -1.31
C ARG A 8 3.01 -20.50 -0.53
N ARG A 9 4.15 -20.96 -1.04
CA ARG A 9 5.46 -20.79 -0.39
C ARG A 9 5.88 -19.33 -0.37
N ALA A 10 5.72 -18.64 -1.50
CA ALA A 10 6.03 -17.21 -1.60
C ALA A 10 5.17 -16.37 -0.64
N ARG A 11 3.86 -16.64 -0.57
CA ARG A 11 2.97 -15.92 0.37
C ARG A 11 3.39 -16.09 1.82
N ILE A 12 3.72 -17.32 2.23
CA ILE A 12 4.18 -17.59 3.61
C ILE A 12 5.53 -16.89 3.83
N GLY A 13 6.46 -17.00 2.88
CA GLY A 13 7.77 -16.36 2.95
C GLY A 13 7.70 -14.86 3.15
N PHE A 14 6.97 -14.14 2.29
CA PHE A 14 6.76 -12.70 2.41
C PHE A 14 6.00 -12.34 3.69
N GLY A 15 4.95 -13.09 4.03
CA GLY A 15 4.18 -12.88 5.25
C GLY A 15 5.06 -12.97 6.51
N THR A 16 5.88 -14.00 6.60
CA THR A 16 6.83 -14.19 7.71
C THR A 16 7.92 -13.12 7.71
N ALA A 17 8.49 -12.80 6.54
CA ALA A 17 9.53 -11.80 6.44
C ALA A 17 9.03 -10.40 6.88
N ASN A 18 7.83 -10.01 6.48
CA ASN A 18 7.22 -8.74 6.90
C ASN A 18 6.99 -8.67 8.41
N VAL A 19 6.55 -9.76 9.03
CA VAL A 19 6.41 -9.82 10.49
C VAL A 19 7.79 -9.70 11.17
N LEU A 20 8.80 -10.43 10.71
CA LEU A 20 10.14 -10.39 11.30
C LEU A 20 10.78 -9.01 11.15
N VAL A 21 10.69 -8.39 9.97
CA VAL A 21 11.23 -7.04 9.74
C VAL A 21 10.47 -6.02 10.59
N SER A 22 9.14 -6.11 10.69
CA SER A 22 8.35 -5.24 11.57
C SER A 22 8.83 -5.32 13.03
N LEU A 23 8.99 -6.54 13.55
CA LEU A 23 9.46 -6.75 14.92
C LEU A 23 10.89 -6.24 15.11
N ALA A 24 11.77 -6.44 14.12
CA ALA A 24 13.13 -5.94 14.15
C ALA A 24 13.19 -4.41 14.14
N VAL A 25 12.38 -3.74 13.32
CA VAL A 25 12.30 -2.27 13.27
C VAL A 25 11.74 -1.73 14.58
N ALA A 26 10.61 -2.26 15.05
CA ALA A 26 10.01 -1.83 16.30
C ALA A 26 10.95 -2.09 17.50
N GLY A 27 11.55 -3.28 17.59
CA GLY A 27 12.50 -3.62 18.63
C GLY A 27 13.76 -2.77 18.58
N GLY A 28 14.33 -2.57 17.39
CA GLY A 28 15.53 -1.75 17.20
C GLY A 28 15.31 -0.30 17.59
N VAL A 29 14.25 0.33 17.05
CA VAL A 29 13.96 1.75 17.31
C VAL A 29 13.49 1.97 18.74
N PHE A 30 12.58 1.14 19.25
CA PHE A 30 12.01 1.38 20.57
C PHE A 30 12.86 0.87 21.74
N ARG A 31 13.84 0.00 21.51
CA ARG A 31 14.64 -0.60 22.60
C ARG A 31 16.12 -0.29 22.52
N LEU A 32 16.69 -0.12 21.33
CA LEU A 32 18.14 0.05 21.15
C LEU A 32 18.57 1.51 20.95
N LEU A 33 17.69 2.38 20.44
CA LEU A 33 18.00 3.79 20.28
C LEU A 33 17.85 4.53 21.63
N PRO A 34 18.95 5.10 22.19
CA PRO A 34 18.88 5.85 23.43
C PRO A 34 18.19 7.21 23.25
N THR A 35 18.29 7.79 22.05
CA THR A 35 17.75 9.11 21.74
C THR A 35 16.40 8.98 21.04
N ARG A 36 15.36 9.55 21.65
CA ARG A 36 14.00 9.61 21.10
C ARG A 36 13.86 10.82 20.19
N TRP A 37 13.60 10.59 18.91
CA TRP A 37 13.32 11.67 17.97
C TRP A 37 12.02 11.35 17.23
N TRP A 38 11.05 12.25 17.34
CA TRP A 38 9.66 12.01 16.90
C TRP A 38 9.56 11.66 15.41
N VAL A 39 10.46 12.18 14.57
CA VAL A 39 10.50 11.87 13.13
C VAL A 39 10.87 10.41 12.89
N VAL A 40 11.89 9.91 13.61
CA VAL A 40 12.33 8.51 13.52
C VAL A 40 11.30 7.59 14.17
N ASP A 41 10.78 7.95 15.34
CA ASP A 41 9.76 7.16 16.03
C ASP A 41 8.48 7.06 15.18
N GLY A 42 8.01 8.18 14.60
CA GLY A 42 6.84 8.20 13.73
C GLY A 42 7.03 7.35 12.47
N GLY A 43 8.18 7.48 11.80
CA GLY A 43 8.52 6.64 10.65
C GLY A 43 8.56 5.16 11.01
N ALA A 44 9.16 4.81 12.16
CA ALA A 44 9.25 3.45 12.64
C ALA A 44 7.88 2.85 12.98
N VAL A 45 6.97 3.62 13.60
CA VAL A 45 5.59 3.19 13.85
C VAL A 45 4.88 2.88 12.54
N ILE A 46 4.94 3.80 11.56
CA ILE A 46 4.26 3.63 10.27
C ILE A 46 4.79 2.38 9.55
N VAL A 47 6.10 2.24 9.41
CA VAL A 47 6.73 1.08 8.75
C VAL A 47 6.39 -0.21 9.49
N SER A 48 6.55 -0.24 10.81
CA SER A 48 6.29 -1.45 11.60
C SER A 48 4.82 -1.86 11.52
N ALA A 49 3.89 -0.91 11.62
CA ALA A 49 2.45 -1.18 11.54
C ALA A 49 2.05 -1.70 10.15
N LEU A 50 2.54 -1.07 9.08
CA LEU A 50 2.25 -1.49 7.70
C LEU A 50 2.79 -2.89 7.41
N LEU A 51 4.04 -3.17 7.77
CA LEU A 51 4.65 -4.48 7.58
C LEU A 51 3.95 -5.55 8.42
N LEU A 52 3.61 -5.24 9.68
CA LEU A 52 2.88 -6.19 10.53
C LEU A 52 1.51 -6.50 9.95
N ALA A 53 0.76 -5.46 9.56
CA ALA A 53 -0.58 -5.63 9.01
C ALA A 53 -0.54 -6.40 7.68
N SER A 54 0.40 -6.08 6.79
CA SER A 54 0.61 -6.85 5.55
C SER A 54 0.99 -8.30 5.84
N GLY A 55 1.96 -8.55 6.72
CA GLY A 55 2.41 -9.90 7.06
C GLY A 55 1.29 -10.75 7.66
N VAL A 56 0.55 -10.19 8.62
CA VAL A 56 -0.58 -10.88 9.26
C VAL A 56 -1.70 -11.16 8.26
N THR A 57 -2.05 -10.20 7.39
CA THR A 57 -3.10 -10.41 6.39
C THR A 57 -2.72 -11.45 5.33
N LEU A 58 -1.44 -11.51 4.93
CA LEU A 58 -0.90 -12.56 4.04
C LEU A 58 -0.96 -13.94 4.69
N LEU A 59 -0.56 -14.05 5.96
CA LEU A 59 -0.56 -15.32 6.70
C LEU A 59 -1.99 -15.81 6.98
N ARG A 60 -2.93 -14.90 7.27
CA ARG A 60 -4.35 -15.21 7.53
C ARG A 60 -5.21 -15.34 6.27
N LYS A 61 -4.65 -15.15 5.08
CA LYS A 61 -5.36 -15.20 3.78
C LYS A 61 -6.56 -14.24 3.69
N MET A 62 -6.39 -13.02 4.21
CA MET A 62 -7.48 -12.04 4.17
C MET A 62 -7.70 -11.49 2.75
N PRO A 63 -8.94 -11.12 2.36
CA PRO A 63 -9.24 -10.63 1.01
C PRO A 63 -8.55 -9.30 0.68
N ILE A 64 -8.22 -8.50 1.71
CA ILE A 64 -7.52 -7.22 1.56
C ILE A 64 -6.00 -7.35 1.47
N ALA A 65 -5.45 -8.56 1.61
CA ALA A 65 -4.01 -8.79 1.72
C ALA A 65 -3.23 -8.25 0.50
N GLU A 66 -3.78 -8.35 -0.70
CA GLU A 66 -3.13 -7.85 -1.92
C GLU A 66 -2.96 -6.33 -1.89
N THR A 67 -4.07 -5.62 -1.65
CA THR A 67 -4.08 -4.16 -1.64
C THR A 67 -3.20 -3.63 -0.53
N LEU A 68 -3.31 -4.21 0.67
CA LEU A 68 -2.54 -3.77 1.83
C LEU A 68 -1.05 -4.03 1.66
N THR A 69 -0.66 -5.20 1.15
CA THR A 69 0.75 -5.54 0.89
C THR A 69 1.34 -4.63 -0.17
N ARG A 70 0.60 -4.34 -1.26
CA ARG A 70 1.06 -3.41 -2.30
C ARG A 70 1.30 -2.01 -1.73
N VAL A 71 0.36 -1.49 -0.93
CA VAL A 71 0.50 -0.16 -0.31
C VAL A 71 1.64 -0.14 0.69
N ALA A 72 1.74 -1.15 1.55
CA ALA A 72 2.82 -1.29 2.52
C ALA A 72 4.18 -1.34 1.82
N ALA A 73 4.36 -2.23 0.84
CA ALA A 73 5.60 -2.37 0.09
C ALA A 73 5.97 -1.08 -0.65
N ALA A 74 5.01 -0.38 -1.26
CA ALA A 74 5.28 0.89 -1.93
C ALA A 74 5.75 1.98 -0.95
N ILE A 75 5.07 2.13 0.20
CA ILE A 75 5.45 3.12 1.21
C ILE A 75 6.82 2.78 1.80
N VAL A 76 7.04 1.52 2.18
CA VAL A 76 8.31 1.07 2.76
C VAL A 76 9.44 1.22 1.75
N LEU A 77 9.21 0.94 0.46
CA LEU A 77 10.22 1.15 -0.58
C LEU A 77 10.60 2.62 -0.73
N VAL A 78 9.62 3.54 -0.75
CA VAL A 78 9.89 4.98 -0.85
C VAL A 78 10.68 5.47 0.36
N LEU A 79 10.24 5.10 1.57
CA LEU A 79 10.94 5.46 2.80
C LEU A 79 12.33 4.81 2.89
N GLY A 80 12.46 3.56 2.46
CA GLY A 80 13.72 2.81 2.41
C GLY A 80 14.72 3.44 1.45
N LEU A 81 14.28 3.85 0.26
CA LEU A 81 15.12 4.57 -0.70
C LEU A 81 15.56 5.93 -0.16
N ALA A 82 14.67 6.68 0.50
CA ALA A 82 15.02 7.94 1.14
C ALA A 82 16.08 7.74 2.24
N LEU A 83 15.89 6.72 3.08
CA LEU A 83 16.84 6.36 4.15
C LEU A 83 18.20 5.94 3.59
N VAL A 84 18.23 5.05 2.60
CA VAL A 84 19.47 4.60 1.96
C VAL A 84 20.20 5.78 1.31
N THR A 85 19.47 6.66 0.62
CA THR A 85 20.04 7.88 0.03
C THR A 85 20.64 8.78 1.09
N ALA A 86 19.97 8.98 2.23
CA ALA A 86 20.50 9.73 3.35
C ALA A 86 21.79 9.09 3.92
N ILE A 87 21.80 7.78 4.14
CA ILE A 87 22.96 7.04 4.65
C ILE A 87 24.18 7.22 3.74
N PHE A 88 24.04 6.94 2.44
CA PHE A 88 25.16 7.03 1.50
C PHE A 88 25.55 8.47 1.19
N GLY A 89 24.59 9.40 1.16
CA GLY A 89 24.85 10.83 1.04
C GLY A 89 25.66 11.36 2.22
N THR A 90 25.30 10.98 3.45
CA THR A 90 26.04 11.33 4.67
C THR A 90 27.42 10.68 4.69
N ALA A 91 27.54 9.40 4.30
CA ALA A 91 28.84 8.72 4.20
C ALA A 91 29.78 9.44 3.22
N GLY A 92 29.27 9.78 2.02
CA GLY A 92 30.01 10.52 1.01
C GLY A 92 30.45 11.89 1.53
N TRP A 93 29.53 12.65 2.14
CA TRP A 93 29.83 13.95 2.72
C TRP A 93 30.88 13.88 3.83
N LEU A 94 30.78 12.90 4.75
CA LEU A 94 31.76 12.68 5.81
C LEU A 94 33.16 12.45 5.25
N SER A 95 33.28 11.53 4.29
CA SER A 95 34.57 11.22 3.65
C SER A 95 35.13 12.41 2.86
N GLY A 96 34.27 13.19 2.20
CA GLY A 96 34.69 14.34 1.39
C GLY A 96 35.12 15.55 2.21
N VAL A 97 34.37 15.89 3.27
CA VAL A 97 34.64 17.08 4.09
C VAL A 97 35.73 16.83 5.12
N TYR A 98 35.68 15.67 5.80
CA TYR A 98 36.62 15.37 6.89
C TYR A 98 37.83 14.54 6.44
N GLY A 99 37.95 14.22 5.15
CA GLY A 99 39.04 13.43 4.59
C GLY A 99 39.24 12.12 5.35
N GLN A 100 40.49 11.82 5.73
CA GLN A 100 40.87 10.58 6.39
C GLN A 100 40.18 10.35 7.76
N ILE A 101 39.83 11.42 8.48
CA ILE A 101 39.10 11.32 9.76
C ILE A 101 37.64 10.89 9.50
N GLY A 102 37.04 11.34 8.40
CA GLY A 102 35.67 11.00 8.01
C GLY A 102 35.48 9.58 7.48
N VAL A 103 36.56 8.92 7.07
CA VAL A 103 36.53 7.55 6.50
C VAL A 103 35.95 6.54 7.48
N GLY A 104 36.33 6.63 8.77
CA GLY A 104 35.81 5.74 9.80
C GLY A 104 34.28 5.80 9.90
N GLY A 105 33.71 7.01 9.93
CA GLY A 105 32.27 7.22 9.93
C GLY A 105 31.61 6.74 8.64
N ALA A 106 32.21 7.02 7.49
CA ALA A 106 31.71 6.57 6.19
C ALA A 106 31.64 5.04 6.07
N ILE A 107 32.63 4.32 6.60
CA ILE A 107 32.62 2.85 6.65
C ILE A 107 31.45 2.35 7.51
N VAL A 108 31.23 2.93 8.69
CA VAL A 108 30.11 2.56 9.55
C VAL A 108 28.77 2.79 8.84
N PHE A 109 28.57 3.95 8.21
CA PHE A 109 27.36 4.22 7.41
C PHE A 109 27.22 3.26 6.24
N GLY A 110 28.32 2.89 5.56
CA GLY A 110 28.31 1.90 4.49
C GLY A 110 27.86 0.52 4.98
N LEU A 111 28.35 0.07 6.14
CA LEU A 111 27.94 -1.19 6.76
C LEU A 111 26.47 -1.16 7.19
N VAL A 112 26.01 -0.06 7.77
CA VAL A 112 24.59 0.14 8.13
C VAL A 112 23.72 0.11 6.86
N GLY A 113 24.14 0.80 5.79
CA GLY A 113 23.46 0.78 4.51
C GLY A 113 23.38 -0.63 3.91
N ALA A 114 24.48 -1.37 3.92
CA ALA A 114 24.54 -2.76 3.45
C ALA A 114 23.63 -3.69 4.27
N LEU A 115 23.50 -3.45 5.58
CA LEU A 115 22.62 -4.22 6.45
C LEU A 115 21.14 -3.88 6.22
N VAL A 116 20.80 -2.62 6.02
CA VAL A 116 19.41 -2.14 5.92
C VAL A 116 18.81 -2.39 4.54
N LEU A 117 19.61 -2.24 3.48
CA LEU A 117 19.17 -2.29 2.07
C LEU A 117 18.40 -3.57 1.68
N PRO A 118 18.79 -4.79 2.11
CA PRO A 118 18.03 -6.00 1.82
C PRO A 118 16.58 -5.96 2.34
N TYR A 119 16.35 -5.31 3.48
CA TYR A 119 15.06 -5.37 4.18
C TYR A 119 14.12 -4.23 3.79
N VAL A 120 14.64 -3.03 3.52
CA VAL A 120 13.80 -1.85 3.23
C VAL A 120 13.73 -1.50 1.75
N VAL A 121 14.59 -2.08 0.90
CA VAL A 121 14.58 -1.86 -0.55
C VAL A 121 14.34 -3.16 -1.31
N VAL A 122 15.20 -4.16 -1.11
CA VAL A 122 15.15 -5.38 -1.93
C VAL A 122 13.87 -6.17 -1.66
N LEU A 123 13.54 -6.43 -0.39
CA LEU A 123 12.34 -7.14 -0.01
C LEU A 123 11.05 -6.49 -0.57
N PRO A 124 10.75 -5.20 -0.32
CA PRO A 124 9.52 -4.59 -0.83
C PRO A 124 9.51 -4.48 -2.37
N ALA A 125 10.66 -4.29 -3.01
CA ALA A 125 10.75 -4.31 -4.47
C ALA A 125 10.39 -5.69 -5.05
N VAL A 126 10.91 -6.76 -4.44
CA VAL A 126 10.60 -8.15 -4.82
C VAL A 126 9.13 -8.47 -4.54
N GLU A 127 8.56 -7.98 -3.44
CA GLU A 127 7.13 -8.14 -3.15
C GLU A 127 6.25 -7.46 -4.20
N LEU A 128 6.57 -6.23 -4.60
CA LEU A 128 5.85 -5.52 -5.65
C LEU A 128 5.98 -6.23 -7.01
N ALA A 129 7.18 -6.73 -7.34
CA ALA A 129 7.41 -7.50 -8.55
C ALA A 129 6.61 -8.81 -8.55
N TRP A 130 6.56 -9.51 -7.42
CA TRP A 130 5.74 -10.72 -7.24
C TRP A 130 4.24 -10.40 -7.34
N LEU A 131 3.81 -9.27 -6.77
CA LEU A 131 2.41 -8.85 -6.83
C LEU A 131 1.98 -8.47 -8.25
N GLY A 132 2.89 -7.98 -9.08
CA GLY A 132 2.65 -7.62 -10.47
C GLY A 132 1.75 -6.38 -10.66
N PRO A 133 1.55 -5.94 -11.91
CA PRO A 133 0.73 -4.79 -12.25
C PRO A 133 -0.71 -4.95 -11.75
N ARG A 134 -1.31 -3.87 -11.24
CA ARG A 134 -2.72 -3.86 -10.85
C ARG A 134 -3.56 -4.04 -12.11
N ALA A 135 -4.39 -5.08 -12.17
CA ALA A 135 -5.35 -5.23 -13.25
C ALA A 135 -6.22 -3.96 -13.32
N ALA A 136 -6.28 -3.34 -14.49
CA ALA A 136 -7.15 -2.20 -14.72
C ALA A 136 -8.59 -2.58 -14.37
N LYS A 137 -9.29 -1.71 -13.64
CA LYS A 137 -10.72 -1.90 -13.38
C LYS A 137 -11.40 -2.06 -14.74
N PRO A 138 -12.21 -3.11 -14.98
CA PRO A 138 -12.98 -3.22 -16.21
C PRO A 138 -13.76 -1.92 -16.43
N PRO A 139 -13.85 -1.42 -17.68
CA PRO A 139 -14.68 -0.25 -17.97
C PRO A 139 -16.06 -0.47 -17.36
N ALA A 140 -16.60 0.58 -16.74
CA ALA A 140 -17.93 0.52 -16.15
C ALA A 140 -18.91 -0.01 -17.22
N PRO A 141 -19.88 -0.88 -16.84
CA PRO A 141 -20.90 -1.32 -17.78
C PRO A 141 -21.49 -0.09 -18.47
N GLU A 142 -21.50 -0.09 -19.80
CA GLU A 142 -22.12 0.97 -20.59
C GLU A 142 -23.54 1.18 -20.06
N PRO A 143 -23.98 2.44 -19.86
CA PRO A 143 -25.34 2.70 -19.43
C PRO A 143 -26.28 2.06 -20.45
N GLU A 144 -27.01 1.05 -19.99
CA GLU A 144 -28.05 0.38 -20.75
C GLU A 144 -28.98 1.47 -21.28
N PRO A 145 -29.26 1.55 -22.60
CA PRO A 145 -30.06 2.61 -23.17
C PRO A 145 -31.40 2.65 -22.44
N GLU A 146 -31.70 3.79 -21.79
CA GLU A 146 -32.96 4.00 -21.09
C GLU A 146 -34.11 3.62 -22.04
N PRO A 147 -35.05 2.76 -21.59
CA PRO A 147 -36.20 2.38 -22.42
C PRO A 147 -36.89 3.66 -22.92
N PRO A 148 -37.27 3.72 -24.20
CA PRO A 148 -37.90 4.93 -24.76
C PRO A 148 -39.11 5.30 -23.90
N GLU A 149 -39.13 6.57 -23.45
CA GLU A 149 -40.26 7.14 -22.72
C GLU A 149 -41.55 6.79 -23.48
N PRO A 150 -42.58 6.22 -22.81
CA PRO A 150 -43.85 5.96 -23.47
C PRO A 150 -44.38 7.29 -24.02
N PRO A 151 -44.89 7.31 -25.27
CA PRO A 151 -45.32 8.54 -25.92
C PRO A 151 -46.34 9.24 -25.03
N ALA A 152 -46.08 10.53 -24.81
CA ALA A 152 -46.96 11.44 -24.09
C ALA A 152 -48.40 11.22 -24.56
N GLU A 153 -49.20 10.66 -23.66
CA GLU A 153 -50.62 10.41 -23.85
C GLU A 153 -51.25 11.75 -24.22
N GLU A 154 -51.73 11.80 -25.47
CA GLU A 154 -52.24 12.98 -26.15
C GLU A 154 -53.28 13.69 -25.29
N ALA A 155 -53.12 15.01 -25.21
CA ALA A 155 -54.09 15.89 -24.63
C ALA A 155 -55.47 15.77 -25.31
N GLU A 156 -56.50 15.63 -24.47
CA GLU A 156 -57.87 16.14 -24.63
C GLU A 156 -58.82 15.45 -25.64
N PRO A 157 -60.18 15.50 -25.44
CA PRO A 157 -60.90 16.57 -24.72
C PRO A 157 -62.00 16.16 -23.73
N GLU A 158 -62.19 17.03 -22.74
CA GLU A 158 -63.51 17.29 -22.16
C GLU A 158 -64.48 17.74 -23.26
N ALA A 159 -65.53 16.97 -23.51
CA ALA A 159 -66.73 17.48 -24.15
C ALA A 159 -67.99 16.70 -23.72
N SER A 160 -68.73 17.35 -22.81
CA SER A 160 -70.15 17.65 -23.02
C SER A 160 -71.17 16.49 -23.07
N SER A 161 -71.99 16.49 -22.01
CA SER A 161 -73.47 16.55 -22.10
C SER A 161 -74.29 15.26 -22.09
N LYS A 162 -75.11 15.20 -21.02
CA LYS A 162 -76.50 14.69 -20.98
C LYS A 162 -76.74 13.24 -21.41
N LYS A 163 -77.15 12.41 -20.44
CA LYS A 163 -78.53 11.88 -20.42
C LYS A 163 -78.88 11.07 -19.16
N LYS A 164 -79.93 11.55 -18.50
CA LYS A 164 -81.15 10.81 -18.11
C LYS A 164 -81.02 9.58 -17.18
N ARG A 165 -81.77 9.75 -16.07
CA ARG A 165 -82.83 8.86 -15.55
C ARG A 165 -82.42 7.76 -14.55
N LYS A 166 -82.91 7.97 -13.32
CA LYS A 166 -84.01 7.25 -12.62
C LYS A 166 -83.62 6.40 -11.39
N LYS A 167 -84.41 6.71 -10.34
CA LYS A 167 -84.90 5.88 -9.22
C LYS A 167 -83.86 5.59 -8.12
N LYS A 168 -84.17 5.77 -6.84
CA LYS A 168 -85.44 5.54 -6.14
C LYS A 168 -85.77 6.67 -5.16
#